data_AF-A0A9W5TV64-F1
#
_entry.id   AF-A0A9W5TV64-F1
#
_cell.length_a   1.000
_cell.length_b   1.000
_cell.length_c   1.000
_cell.angle_alpha   90.00
_cell.angle_beta   90.00
_cell.angle_gamma   90.00
#
_symmetry.space_group_name_H-M   'P 1'
#
loop_
_entity.id
_entity.type
_entity.pdbx_description
1 polymer ?
#
loop_
_entity_poly.entity_id
_entity_poly.type
_entity_poly.pdbx_seq_one_letter_code
_entity_poly.pdbx_strand_id
1 'polypeptide(L)' 'MKQNQLRKGIDELKQFYIRKLRDANVLNDSDKDPSSLTLSELANMYKFYQL' A
#
# COMPACT_ATOMS: atom_id res chain seq x y z
N MET A 1 1.87 2.90 27.12
CA MET A 1 0.91 3.36 26.10
C MET A 1 0.38 2.13 25.36
N LYS A 2 -0.94 1.90 25.28
CA LYS A 2 -1.49 0.79 24.46
C LYS A 2 -1.31 1.15 22.99
N GLN A 3 -0.40 0.48 22.30
CA GLN A 3 -0.28 0.59 20.84
C GLN A 3 -1.62 0.20 20.21
N ASN A 4 -2.14 1.06 19.33
CA ASN A 4 -3.35 0.78 18.59
C ASN A 4 -3.05 -0.29 17.53
N GLN A 5 -3.32 -1.56 17.86
CA GLN A 5 -3.04 -2.71 17.00
C GLN A 5 -3.75 -2.61 15.64
N LEU A 6 -4.93 -1.97 15.61
CA LEU A 6 -5.65 -1.73 14.37
C LEU A 6 -4.86 -0.79 13.43
N ARG A 7 -4.32 0.30 13.98
CA ARG A 7 -3.50 1.25 13.21
C ARG A 7 -2.26 0.55 12.66
N LYS A 8 -1.59 -0.24 13.49
CA LYS A 8 -0.41 -1.02 13.08
C LYS A 8 -0.73 -1.99 11.95
N GLY A 9 -1.82 -2.75 12.05
CA GLY A 9 -2.23 -3.68 10.99
C GLY A 9 -2.58 -2.98 9.68
N ILE A 10 -3.22 -1.80 9.74
CA ILE A 10 -3.51 -0.98 8.55
C ILE A 10 -2.20 -0.50 7.90
N ASP A 11 -1.25 -0.02 8.69
CA ASP A 11 0.04 0.47 8.19
C ASP A 11 0.85 -0.67 7.56
N GLU A 12 0.89 -1.85 8.19
CA GLU A 12 1.52 -3.05 7.64
C GLU A 12 0.90 -3.48 6.30
N LEU A 13 -0.43 -3.47 6.21
CA LEU A 13 -1.13 -3.85 4.98
C LEU A 13 -0.92 -2.83 3.85
N LYS A 14 -0.85 -1.53 4.17
CA LYS A 14 -0.47 -0.50 3.18
C LYS A 14 0.94 -0.77 2.63
N GLN A 15 1.90 -1.03 3.50
CA GLN A 15 3.28 -1.32 3.08
C GLN A 15 3.36 -2.58 2.22
N PHE A 16 2.58 -3.60 2.53
CA PHE A 16 2.47 -4.81 1.71
C PHE A 16 2.04 -4.48 0.27
N TYR A 17 0.96 -3.73 0.09
CA TYR A 17 0.48 -3.36 -1.25
C TYR A 17 1.46 -2.46 -1.99
N ILE A 18 2.02 -1.44 -1.33
CA ILE A 18 3.02 -0.55 -1.94
C ILE A 18 4.20 -1.37 -2.46
N ARG A 19 4.71 -2.31 -1.65
CA ARG A 19 5.82 -3.18 -2.06
C ARG A 19 5.44 -4.03 -3.27
N LYS A 20 4.28 -4.69 -3.25
CA LYS A 20 3.82 -5.50 -4.39
C LYS A 20 3.67 -4.71 -5.68
N LEU A 21 3.15 -3.48 -5.58
CA LEU A 21 2.98 -2.59 -6.73
C LEU A 21 4.33 -2.04 -7.23
N ARG A 22 5.28 -1.78 -6.34
CA ARG A 22 6.67 -1.43 -6.72
C ARG A 22 7.40 -2.58 -7.38
N ASP A 23 7.28 -3.79 -6.82
CA ASP A 23 7.90 -5.01 -7.38
C ASP A 23 7.36 -5.31 -8.80
N ALA A 24 6.11 -4.94 -9.08
CA ALA A 24 5.48 -5.02 -10.40
C ALA A 24 5.73 -3.81 -11.30
N ASN A 25 6.56 -2.84 -10.86
CA ASN A 25 6.86 -1.59 -11.56
C ASN A 25 5.62 -0.72 -11.88
N VAL A 26 4.56 -0.87 -11.09
CA VAL A 26 3.30 -0.10 -11.20
C VAL A 26 3.41 1.25 -10.48
N LEU A 27 4.09 1.27 -9.33
CA LEU A 27 4.39 2.51 -8.61
C LEU A 27 5.87 2.82 -8.78
N ASN A 28 6.20 3.93 -9.43
CA ASN A 28 7.57 4.43 -9.51
C ASN A 28 7.82 5.47 -8.43
N ASP A 29 9.09 5.66 -8.04
CA ASP A 29 9.48 6.69 -7.07
C ASP A 29 9.27 8.13 -7.56
N SER A 30 8.95 8.31 -8.85
CA SER A 30 8.55 9.60 -9.45
C SER A 30 7.04 9.82 -9.45
N ASP A 31 6.25 8.77 -9.23
CA ASP A 31 4.80 8.89 -9.06
C ASP A 31 4.51 9.41 -7.65
N LYS A 32 3.37 10.10 -7.49
CA LYS A 32 2.90 10.68 -6.22
C LYS A 32 3.20 9.72 -5.05
N ASP A 33 3.78 10.26 -3.97
CA ASP A 33 4.16 9.51 -2.78
C ASP A 33 3.15 8.39 -2.47
N PRO A 34 3.51 7.10 -2.60
CA PRO A 34 2.62 5.98 -2.37
C PRO A 34 1.95 5.98 -0.99
N SER A 35 2.54 6.68 -0.03
CA SER A 35 1.98 6.82 1.31
C SER A 35 0.73 7.74 1.34
N SER A 36 0.54 8.57 0.32
CA SER A 36 -0.67 9.38 0.12
C SER A 36 -1.89 8.55 -0.31
N LEU A 37 -1.67 7.34 -0.84
CA LEU A 37 -2.76 6.44 -1.24
C LEU A 37 -3.45 5.84 0.00
N THR A 38 -4.78 5.79 -0.08
CA THR A 38 -5.60 5.05 0.86
C THR A 38 -5.40 3.55 0.71
N LEU A 39 -5.75 2.80 1.75
CA LEU A 39 -5.68 1.34 1.71
C LEU A 39 -6.55 0.75 0.58
N SER A 40 -7.73 1.35 0.35
CA SER A 40 -8.65 0.92 -0.69
C SER A 40 -8.09 1.15 -2.09
N GLU A 41 -7.43 2.28 -2.35
CA GLU A 41 -6.78 2.55 -3.64
C GLU A 41 -5.67 1.54 -3.92
N LEU A 42 -4.80 1.30 -2.93
CA LEU A 42 -3.74 0.30 -3.02
C LEU A 42 -4.28 -1.11 -3.29
N ALA A 43 -5.34 -1.51 -2.59
CA ALA A 43 -5.99 -2.81 -2.80
C ALA A 43 -6.66 -2.93 -4.17
N ASN A 44 -7.27 -1.84 -4.67
CA ASN A 44 -7.88 -1.81 -5.99
C ASN A 44 -6.82 -1.93 -7.09
N MET A 45 -5.70 -1.22 -6.96
CA MET A 45 -4.58 -1.34 -7.89
C MET A 45 -4.02 -2.76 -7.87
N TYR A 46 -3.77 -3.33 -6.68
CA TYR A 46 -3.29 -4.70 -6.53
C TYR A 46 -4.18 -5.72 -7.24
N LYS A 47 -5.51 -5.61 -7.07
CA LYS A 47 -6.50 -6.45 -7.76
C LYS A 47 -6.52 -6.22 -9.28
N PHE A 48 -6.43 -4.96 -9.71
CA PHE A 48 -6.44 -4.59 -11.13
C PHE A 48 -5.26 -5.22 -11.89
N TYR A 49 -4.08 -5.23 -11.27
CA TYR A 49 -2.87 -5.82 -11.84
C TYR A 49 -2.73 -7.34 -11.58
N GLN A 50 -3.72 -7.98 -10.93
CA GLN A 50 -3.74 -9.42 -10.62
C GLN A 50 -2.50 -9.92 -9.85
N LEU A 51 -1.98 -9.09 -8.94
CA LEU A 51 -0.78 -9.39 -8.14
C LEU A 51 -1.11 -10.15 -6.85
#